data_AF-A0A6P1KWK7-F1
#
_entry.id   AF-A0A6P1KWK7-F1
#
_cell.length_a   1.000
_cell.length_b   1.000
_cell.length_c   1.000
_cell.angle_alpha   90.00
_cell.angle_beta   90.00
_cell.angle_gamma   90.00
#
_symmetry.space_group_name_H-M   'P 1'
#
loop_
_entity.id
_entity.type
_entity.pdbx_description
1 polymer ?
#
loop_
_entity_poly.entity_id
_entity_poly.type
_entity_poly.pdbx_seq_one_letter_code
_entity_poly.pdbx_strand_id
1 'polypeptide(L)'
;MLIQEIDNIRDLAPYLHDIQSWLNIYVENIASSLLKPYYQAYTNLVRNTDSSITGIDYIIGNLRRIEWKNTQEEIYNDRTDWKNLTFKYAIDCLDKQVARINNCEYENSLKADLITRIFIWIIENGKISFSQAQLNAAKQALLPLWEQSRFEMRYVYSNR
;
A
#
# COMPACT_ATOMS: atom_id res chain seq x y z
N MET A 1 7.00 -10.17 -19.60
CA MET A 1 7.70 -11.01 -18.61
C MET A 1 6.70 -11.26 -17.50
N LEU A 2 6.27 -12.51 -17.31
CA LEU A 2 5.20 -12.84 -16.39
C LEU A 2 5.72 -12.85 -14.95
N ILE A 3 4.91 -12.39 -13.99
CA ILE A 3 5.14 -12.65 -12.57
C ILE A 3 5.26 -14.16 -12.40
N GLN A 4 6.32 -14.61 -11.73
CA GLN A 4 6.56 -16.02 -11.39
C GLN A 4 5.37 -16.61 -10.61
N GLU A 5 5.34 -17.93 -10.46
CA GLU A 5 4.36 -18.57 -9.58
C GLU A 5 4.48 -17.99 -8.16
N ILE A 6 3.35 -17.70 -7.52
CA ILE A 6 3.30 -17.08 -6.18
C ILE A 6 2.65 -18.11 -5.27
N ASP A 7 3.52 -18.86 -4.58
CA ASP A 7 3.14 -19.91 -3.65
C ASP A 7 3.24 -19.42 -2.20
N ASN A 8 4.02 -18.36 -1.98
CA ASN A 8 4.17 -17.70 -0.70
C ASN A 8 3.82 -16.21 -0.82
N ILE A 9 3.22 -15.65 0.23
CA ILE A 9 2.94 -14.22 0.29
C ILE A 9 4.19 -13.34 0.13
N ARG A 10 5.36 -13.84 0.57
CA ARG A 10 6.64 -13.14 0.43
C ARG A 10 7.12 -13.05 -1.02
N ASP A 11 6.61 -13.89 -1.91
CA ASP A 11 6.94 -13.83 -3.33
C ASP A 11 6.36 -12.56 -3.99
N LEU A 12 5.41 -11.87 -3.34
CA LEU A 12 4.91 -10.56 -3.78
C LEU A 12 5.89 -9.42 -3.49
N ALA A 13 6.80 -9.57 -2.52
CA ALA A 13 7.65 -8.48 -2.03
C ALA A 13 8.55 -7.84 -3.11
N PRO A 14 9.24 -8.61 -3.99
CA PRO A 14 10.06 -8.01 -5.04
C PRO A 14 9.27 -7.07 -5.97
N TYR A 15 8.05 -7.45 -6.31
CA TYR A 15 7.17 -6.65 -7.18
C TYR A 15 6.70 -5.36 -6.50
N LEU A 16 6.46 -5.42 -5.18
CA LEU A 16 6.14 -4.23 -4.40
C LEU A 16 7.34 -3.29 -4.28
N HIS A 17 8.56 -3.81 -4.12
CA HIS A 17 9.76 -2.99 -4.09
C HIS A 17 10.05 -2.32 -5.43
N ASP A 18 9.76 -2.98 -6.56
CA ASP A 18 9.81 -2.35 -7.89
C ASP A 18 8.86 -1.14 -7.95
N ILE A 19 7.60 -1.34 -7.54
CA ILE A 19 6.59 -0.28 -7.48
C ILE A 19 7.05 0.85 -6.55
N GLN A 20 7.54 0.53 -5.35
CA GLN A 20 8.02 1.52 -4.38
C GLN A 20 9.21 2.32 -4.93
N SER A 21 10.15 1.66 -5.61
CA SER A 21 11.31 2.32 -6.21
C SER A 21 10.90 3.34 -7.26
N TRP A 22 9.91 2.98 -8.10
CA TRP A 22 9.28 3.91 -9.04
C TRP A 22 8.56 5.05 -8.31
N LEU A 23 7.71 4.75 -7.32
CA LEU A 23 6.97 5.76 -6.56
C LEU A 23 7.87 6.75 -5.82
N ASN A 24 9.08 6.34 -5.40
CA ASN A 24 10.06 7.21 -4.77
C ASN A 24 10.61 8.31 -5.69
N ILE A 25 10.59 8.09 -7.01
CA ILE A 25 11.06 9.07 -8.00
C ILE A 25 9.91 9.70 -8.82
N TYR A 26 8.74 9.06 -8.83
CA TYR A 26 7.56 9.52 -9.54
C TYR A 26 6.85 10.63 -8.78
N VAL A 27 6.76 11.82 -9.39
CA VAL A 27 6.26 13.04 -8.73
C VAL A 27 4.86 13.47 -9.17
N GLU A 28 4.32 12.84 -10.21
CA GLU A 28 2.99 13.18 -10.76
C GLU A 28 1.86 12.46 -10.02
N ASN A 29 0.60 12.82 -10.33
CA ASN A 29 -0.54 12.08 -9.81
C ASN A 29 -0.79 10.82 -10.65
N ILE A 30 -1.14 9.74 -9.98
CA ILE A 30 -1.41 8.43 -10.60
C ILE A 30 -2.91 8.30 -10.82
N ALA A 31 -3.32 7.82 -12.00
CA ALA A 31 -4.72 7.50 -12.24
C ALA A 31 -5.22 6.49 -11.20
N SER A 32 -6.28 6.83 -10.46
CA SER A 32 -6.83 5.98 -9.40
C SER A 32 -7.29 4.63 -9.93
N SER A 33 -7.63 4.51 -11.21
CA SER A 33 -7.95 3.23 -11.87
C SER A 33 -6.83 2.19 -11.76
N LEU A 34 -5.56 2.61 -11.73
CA LEU A 34 -4.41 1.71 -11.53
C LEU A 34 -4.26 1.25 -10.07
N LEU A 35 -4.75 2.05 -9.12
CA LEU A 35 -4.53 1.85 -7.69
C LEU A 35 -5.73 1.21 -6.97
N LYS A 36 -6.97 1.43 -7.45
CA LYS A 36 -8.20 0.87 -6.87
C LYS A 36 -8.14 -0.65 -6.66
N PRO A 37 -7.89 -1.48 -7.70
CA PRO A 37 -7.83 -2.93 -7.52
C PRO A 37 -6.65 -3.33 -6.61
N TYR A 38 -5.51 -2.66 -6.75
CA TYR A 38 -4.31 -2.87 -5.95
C TYR A 38 -4.59 -2.64 -4.46
N TYR A 39 -5.12 -1.48 -4.07
CA TYR A 39 -5.42 -1.17 -2.67
C TYR A 39 -6.45 -2.13 -2.08
N GLN A 40 -7.51 -2.45 -2.83
CA GLN A 40 -8.55 -3.36 -2.36
C GLN A 40 -7.99 -4.76 -2.09
N ALA A 41 -7.25 -5.33 -3.05
CA ALA A 41 -6.73 -6.68 -2.95
C ALA A 41 -5.70 -6.80 -1.83
N TYR A 42 -4.77 -5.83 -1.72
CA TYR A 42 -3.75 -5.85 -0.69
C TYR A 42 -4.30 -5.58 0.71
N THR A 43 -5.26 -4.67 0.86
CA THR A 43 -5.95 -4.46 2.16
C THR A 43 -6.65 -5.74 2.61
N ASN A 44 -7.34 -6.43 1.69
CA ASN A 44 -7.97 -7.72 1.97
C ASN A 44 -6.96 -8.82 2.32
N LEU A 45 -5.79 -8.81 1.70
CA LEU A 45 -4.72 -9.77 1.96
C LEU A 45 -4.11 -9.57 3.36
N VAL A 46 -3.74 -8.32 3.69
CA VAL A 46 -3.03 -8.00 4.94
C VAL A 46 -3.95 -7.93 6.16
N ARG A 47 -5.27 -7.87 5.98
CA ARG A 47 -6.25 -7.87 7.08
C ARG A 47 -6.10 -9.07 8.02
N ASN A 48 -5.71 -10.22 7.48
CA ASN A 48 -5.56 -11.47 8.25
C ASN A 48 -4.18 -11.62 8.91
N THR A 49 -3.47 -10.51 9.12
CA THR A 49 -2.20 -10.50 9.84
C THR A 49 -2.43 -10.62 11.33
N ASP A 50 -1.59 -11.41 12.00
CA ASP A 50 -1.54 -11.47 13.45
C ASP A 50 -1.39 -10.06 14.06
N SER A 51 -2.29 -9.73 15.00
CA SER A 51 -2.34 -8.39 15.60
C SER A 51 -1.09 -8.00 16.40
N SER A 52 -0.23 -8.96 16.75
CA SER A 52 1.07 -8.75 17.41
C SER A 52 2.22 -8.46 16.44
N ILE A 53 1.91 -8.08 15.19
CA ILE A 53 2.90 -7.64 14.20
C ILE A 53 3.88 -6.62 14.80
N THR A 54 5.17 -6.82 14.50
CA THR A 54 6.24 -5.91 14.91
C THR A 54 6.25 -4.65 14.03
N GLY A 55 6.68 -3.51 14.60
CA GLY A 55 6.74 -2.26 13.86
C GLY A 55 5.37 -1.63 13.57
N ILE A 56 4.38 -1.84 14.45
CA ILE A 56 3.06 -1.19 14.31
C ILE A 56 3.18 0.34 14.27
N ASP A 57 4.16 0.91 14.96
CA ASP A 57 4.52 2.33 14.93
C ASP A 57 4.93 2.81 13.53
N TYR A 58 5.67 1.99 12.78
CA TYR A 58 6.00 2.28 11.37
C TYR A 58 4.74 2.33 10.50
N ILE A 59 3.84 1.37 10.67
CA ILE A 59 2.57 1.31 9.91
C ILE A 59 1.72 2.55 10.21
N ILE A 60 1.48 2.84 11.50
CA ILE A 60 0.69 3.99 11.94
C ILE A 60 1.35 5.31 11.52
N GLY A 61 2.67 5.43 11.61
CA GLY A 61 3.40 6.62 11.19
C GLY A 61 3.19 6.95 9.71
N ASN A 62 3.20 5.94 8.84
CA ASN A 62 2.89 6.14 7.42
C ASN A 62 1.41 6.50 7.20
N LEU A 63 0.47 5.85 7.91
CA LEU A 63 -0.96 6.16 7.83
C LEU A 63 -1.26 7.62 8.21
N ARG A 64 -0.67 8.10 9.30
CA ARG A 64 -0.84 9.50 9.75
C ARG A 64 -0.33 10.50 8.72
N ARG A 65 0.77 10.19 8.03
CA ARG A 65 1.31 11.06 6.95
C ARG A 65 0.36 11.15 5.75
N ILE A 66 -0.46 10.13 5.51
CA ILE A 66 -1.52 10.16 4.49
C ILE A 66 -2.67 11.08 4.93
N GLU A 67 -3.04 11.01 6.21
CA GLU A 67 -4.15 11.78 6.82
C GLU A 67 -3.80 13.27 7.00
N TRP A 68 -2.63 13.60 7.55
CA TRP A 68 -2.18 14.98 7.84
C TRP A 68 -2.20 15.95 6.65
N LYS A 69 -2.16 15.44 5.42
CA LYS A 69 -2.23 16.27 4.21
C LYS A 69 -3.66 16.54 3.71
N ASN A 70 -4.70 15.98 4.34
CA ASN A 70 -6.09 16.14 3.92
C ASN A 70 -6.90 17.12 4.78
N THR A 71 -6.47 17.44 6.00
CA THR A 71 -7.25 18.22 6.96
C THR A 71 -6.35 19.17 7.74
N GLN A 72 -6.26 20.43 7.28
CA GLN A 72 -5.61 21.51 8.03
C GLN A 72 -6.39 21.87 9.31
N GLU A 73 -7.64 21.39 9.45
CA GLU A 73 -8.53 21.62 10.59
C GLU A 73 -8.34 20.66 11.78
N GLU A 74 -7.61 19.54 11.63
CA GLU A 74 -7.39 18.59 12.75
C GLU A 74 -6.17 18.94 13.63
N ILE A 75 -5.52 20.08 13.36
CA ILE A 75 -4.34 20.56 14.09
C ILE A 75 -4.64 20.86 15.57
N TYR A 76 -5.90 20.99 15.98
CA TYR A 76 -6.27 21.43 17.34
C TYR A 76 -6.75 20.36 18.31
N ASN A 77 -6.96 19.10 17.90
CA ASN A 77 -7.48 18.05 18.79
C ASN A 77 -6.62 16.78 18.91
N ASP A 78 -5.41 16.78 18.34
CA ASP A 78 -4.61 15.56 18.20
C ASP A 78 -3.80 15.18 19.45
N ARG A 79 -4.49 15.12 20.61
CA ARG A 79 -4.18 14.11 21.61
C ARG A 79 -4.81 12.79 21.15
N THR A 80 -4.37 12.25 20.01
CA THR A 80 -4.72 10.86 19.67
C THR A 80 -4.27 10.00 20.83
N ASP A 81 -5.19 9.27 21.43
CA ASP A 81 -4.93 8.41 22.57
C ASP A 81 -3.96 7.30 22.12
N TRP A 82 -2.68 7.37 22.49
CA TRP A 82 -1.64 6.38 22.11
C TRP A 82 -2.01 4.95 22.53
N LYS A 83 -3.00 4.82 23.42
CA LYS A 83 -3.56 3.56 23.91
C LYS A 83 -4.33 2.76 22.84
N ASN A 84 -4.70 3.36 21.70
CA ASN A 84 -5.51 2.70 20.66
C ASN A 84 -4.76 2.38 19.35
N LEU A 85 -3.43 2.49 19.33
CA LEU A 85 -2.57 2.16 18.17
C LEU A 85 -2.47 0.64 17.96
N THR A 86 -3.58 0.04 17.52
CA THR A 86 -3.69 -1.39 17.27
C THR A 86 -3.60 -1.71 15.78
N PHE A 87 -3.27 -2.95 15.44
CA PHE A 87 -3.34 -3.39 14.05
C PHE A 87 -4.76 -3.27 13.46
N LYS A 88 -5.80 -3.45 14.29
CA LYS A 88 -7.19 -3.19 13.87
C LYS A 88 -7.37 -1.74 13.39
N TYR A 89 -6.87 -0.77 14.14
CA TYR A 89 -6.92 0.64 13.72
C TYR A 89 -6.17 0.87 12.41
N ALA A 90 -5.03 0.21 12.19
CA ALA A 90 -4.31 0.28 10.93
C ALA A 90 -5.16 -0.23 9.75
N ILE A 91 -5.85 -1.36 9.91
CA ILE A 91 -6.78 -1.90 8.90
C ILE A 91 -7.96 -0.96 8.65
N ASP A 92 -8.55 -0.40 9.71
CA ASP A 92 -9.66 0.57 9.57
C ASP A 92 -9.22 1.81 8.77
N CYS A 93 -7.98 2.30 8.96
CA CYS A 93 -7.42 3.37 8.16
C CYS A 93 -7.18 2.96 6.70
N LEU A 94 -6.70 1.74 6.44
CA LEU A 94 -6.55 1.22 5.07
C LEU A 94 -7.91 1.10 4.36
N ASP A 95 -8.96 0.65 5.05
CA ASP A 95 -10.33 0.61 4.52
C ASP A 95 -10.83 2.00 4.13
N LYS A 96 -10.54 3.02 4.94
CA LYS A 96 -10.86 4.42 4.60
C LYS A 96 -10.11 4.86 3.33
N GLN A 97 -8.85 4.43 3.14
CA GLN A 97 -8.12 4.74 1.90
C GLN A 97 -8.72 4.04 0.68
N VAL A 98 -9.16 2.79 0.82
CA VAL A 98 -9.90 2.06 -0.22
C VAL A 98 -11.21 2.79 -0.58
N ALA A 99 -11.98 3.20 0.43
CA ALA A 99 -13.22 3.96 0.21
C ALA A 99 -12.95 5.32 -0.45
N ARG A 100 -11.90 6.04 -0.01
CA ARG A 100 -11.53 7.33 -0.57
C ARG A 100 -11.13 7.22 -2.03
N ILE A 101 -10.23 6.28 -2.38
CA ILE A 101 -9.68 6.21 -3.73
C ILE A 101 -10.75 5.89 -4.77
N ASN A 102 -11.82 5.17 -4.38
CA ASN A 102 -12.97 4.92 -5.24
C ASN A 102 -13.67 6.19 -5.72
N ASN A 103 -13.58 7.28 -4.95
CA ASN A 103 -14.22 8.57 -5.22
C ASN A 103 -13.30 9.62 -5.85
N CYS A 104 -12.04 9.29 -6.19
CA CYS A 104 -11.14 10.20 -6.90
C CYS A 104 -10.69 9.64 -8.25
N GLU A 105 -10.42 10.55 -9.19
CA GLU A 105 -9.90 10.21 -10.51
C GLU A 105 -8.38 9.98 -10.47
N TYR A 106 -7.67 10.75 -9.64
CA TYR A 106 -6.24 10.67 -9.44
C TYR A 106 -5.85 10.58 -7.97
N GLU A 107 -4.71 9.97 -7.71
CA GLU A 107 -4.08 9.84 -6.40
C GLU A 107 -2.70 10.49 -6.41
N ASN A 108 -2.33 11.10 -5.29
CA ASN A 108 -0.99 11.66 -5.15
C ASN A 108 0.05 10.54 -4.98
N SER A 109 1.15 10.58 -5.74
CA SER A 109 2.18 9.53 -5.72
C SER A 109 2.79 9.28 -4.34
N LEU A 110 2.96 10.31 -3.50
CA LEU A 110 3.44 10.14 -2.13
C LEU A 110 2.46 9.32 -1.29
N LYS A 111 1.15 9.48 -1.48
CA LYS A 111 0.16 8.66 -0.77
C LYS A 111 0.24 7.21 -1.22
N ALA A 112 0.42 6.98 -2.52
CA ALA A 112 0.68 5.65 -3.05
C ALA A 112 1.96 5.04 -2.47
N ASP A 113 3.06 5.79 -2.38
CA ASP A 113 4.32 5.35 -1.77
C ASP A 113 4.10 4.93 -0.30
N LEU A 114 3.44 5.77 0.49
CA LEU A 114 3.16 5.49 1.90
C LEU A 114 2.30 4.22 2.08
N ILE A 115 1.30 4.01 1.23
CA ILE A 115 0.46 2.79 1.26
C ILE A 115 1.28 1.56 0.84
N THR A 116 2.07 1.66 -0.23
CA THR A 116 2.93 0.57 -0.69
C THR A 116 3.95 0.18 0.38
N ARG A 117 4.56 1.15 1.09
CA ARG A 117 5.44 0.90 2.25
C ARG A 117 4.76 0.12 3.36
N ILE A 118 3.51 0.44 3.67
CA ILE A 118 2.73 -0.29 4.67
C ILE A 118 2.51 -1.73 4.22
N PHE A 119 2.13 -1.96 2.96
CA PHE A 119 1.92 -3.31 2.44
C PHE A 119 3.20 -4.14 2.44
N ILE A 120 4.34 -3.56 2.00
CA ILE A 120 5.66 -4.20 2.08
C ILE A 120 5.96 -4.61 3.52
N TRP A 121 5.84 -3.67 4.46
CA TRP A 121 6.17 -3.93 5.86
C TRP A 121 5.34 -5.08 6.44
N ILE A 122 4.03 -5.09 6.17
CA ILE A 122 3.15 -6.15 6.66
C ILE A 122 3.49 -7.49 6.02
N ILE A 123 3.75 -7.54 4.71
CA ILE A 123 4.07 -8.78 3.99
C ILE A 123 5.40 -9.38 4.45
N GLU A 124 6.40 -8.55 4.73
CA GLU A 124 7.72 -9.01 5.16
C GLU A 124 7.75 -9.44 6.63
N ASN A 125 7.07 -8.67 7.50
CA ASN A 125 7.20 -8.78 8.96
C ASN A 125 5.97 -9.39 9.65
N GLY A 126 4.85 -9.50 8.95
CA GLY A 126 3.59 -10.02 9.46
C GLY A 126 3.49 -11.54 9.38
N LYS A 127 2.77 -12.14 10.34
CA LYS A 127 2.28 -13.51 10.22
C LYS A 127 0.88 -13.46 9.61
N ILE A 128 0.77 -13.75 8.32
CA ILE A 128 -0.47 -13.55 7.56
C ILE A 128 -1.10 -14.89 7.23
N SER A 129 -2.38 -15.07 7.60
CA SER A 129 -3.18 -16.19 7.12
C SER A 129 -3.80 -15.86 5.77
N PHE A 130 -3.42 -16.59 4.72
CA PHE A 130 -3.91 -16.35 3.37
C PHE A 130 -4.40 -17.65 2.70
N SER A 131 -5.33 -17.48 1.76
CA SER A 131 -5.71 -18.51 0.79
C SER A 131 -5.02 -18.26 -0.55
N GLN A 132 -4.86 -19.32 -1.36
CA GLN A 132 -4.32 -19.17 -2.72
C GLN A 132 -5.17 -18.22 -3.58
N ALA A 133 -6.49 -18.18 -3.36
CA ALA A 133 -7.38 -17.25 -4.04
C ALA A 133 -7.04 -15.79 -3.72
N GLN A 134 -6.72 -15.47 -2.46
CA GLN A 134 -6.28 -14.12 -2.07
C GLN A 134 -4.93 -13.75 -2.68
N LEU A 135 -3.97 -14.68 -2.70
CA LEU A 135 -2.68 -14.46 -3.37
C LEU A 135 -2.84 -14.22 -4.86
N ASN A 136 -3.64 -15.04 -5.54
CA ASN A 136 -3.92 -14.87 -6.96
C ASN A 136 -4.63 -13.54 -7.25
N ALA A 137 -5.58 -13.12 -6.41
CA ALA A 137 -6.23 -11.82 -6.52
C ALA A 137 -5.24 -10.66 -6.35
N ALA A 138 -4.36 -10.72 -5.35
CA ALA A 138 -3.31 -9.71 -5.13
C ALA A 138 -2.33 -9.65 -6.31
N LYS A 139 -1.92 -10.82 -6.84
CA LYS A 139 -1.11 -10.93 -8.05
C LYS A 139 -1.77 -10.23 -9.24
N GLN A 140 -3.03 -10.54 -9.53
CA GLN A 140 -3.74 -9.92 -10.66
C GLN A 140 -3.93 -8.41 -10.47
N ALA A 141 -4.23 -7.98 -9.25
CA ALA A 141 -4.44 -6.57 -8.94
C ALA A 141 -3.17 -5.71 -9.02
N LEU A 142 -1.98 -6.29 -8.76
CA LEU A 142 -0.72 -5.56 -8.82
C LEU A 142 -0.19 -5.37 -10.24
N LEU A 143 -0.55 -6.28 -11.17
CA LEU A 143 0.04 -6.37 -12.50
C LEU A 143 0.04 -5.03 -13.27
N PRO A 144 -1.10 -4.31 -13.41
CA PRO A 144 -1.11 -3.08 -14.19
C PRO A 144 -0.16 -2.00 -13.63
N LEU A 145 -0.13 -1.86 -12.30
CA LEU A 145 0.72 -0.88 -11.62
C LEU A 145 2.20 -1.25 -11.75
N TRP A 146 2.52 -2.54 -11.59
CA TRP A 146 3.89 -3.02 -11.73
C TRP A 146 4.40 -2.89 -13.17
N GLU A 147 3.59 -3.25 -14.17
CA GLU A 147 3.95 -3.08 -15.58
C GLU A 147 4.18 -1.61 -15.94
N GLN A 148 3.32 -0.70 -15.46
CA GLN A 148 3.51 0.75 -15.61
C GLN A 148 4.83 1.19 -14.96
N SER A 149 5.07 0.79 -13.70
CA SER A 149 6.29 1.16 -12.97
C SER A 149 7.55 0.74 -13.72
N ARG A 150 7.57 -0.49 -14.26
CA ARG A 150 8.70 -1.01 -15.02
C ARG A 150 8.88 -0.33 -16.36
N PHE A 151 7.79 -0.03 -17.04
CA PHE A 151 7.83 0.69 -18.31
C PHE A 151 8.46 2.07 -18.09
N GLU A 152 7.97 2.83 -17.12
CA GLU A 152 8.49 4.16 -16.84
C GLU A 152 9.93 4.13 -16.35
N MET A 153 10.27 3.24 -15.42
CA MET A 153 11.65 3.08 -14.95
C MET A 153 12.61 2.78 -16.11
N ARG A 154 12.18 1.99 -17.10
CA ARG A 154 13.02 1.59 -18.24
C ARG A 154 13.08 2.60 -19.38
N TYR A 155 12.03 3.39 -19.60
CA TYR A 155 11.90 4.20 -20.81
C TYR A 155 11.71 5.70 -20.55
N VAL A 156 11.26 6.07 -19.35
CA VAL A 156 11.06 7.48 -18.94
C VAL A 156 12.20 7.93 -18.02
N TYR A 157 12.60 7.08 -17.07
CA TYR A 157 13.62 7.40 -16.05
C TYR A 157 14.96 6.68 -16.25
N SER A 158 15.22 6.14 -17.45
CA SER A 158 16.41 5.33 -17.76
C SER A 158 17.77 6.00 -17.57
N ASN A 159 17.79 7.33 -17.45
CA ASN A 159 19.00 8.14 -17.30
C ASN A 159 19.09 8.85 -15.93
N ARG A 160 18.31 8.42 -14.94
CA ARG A 160 18.36 8.93 -13.57
C ARG A 160 18.94 7.92 -12.59
#